data_AF-A0A412WPY4-F1
#
_entry.id   AF-A0A412WPY4-F1
#
_cell.length_a   1.000
_cell.length_b   1.000
_cell.length_c   1.000
_cell.angle_alpha   90.00
_cell.angle_beta   90.00
_cell.angle_gamma   90.00
#
_symmetry.space_group_name_H-M   'P 1'
#
loop_
_entity.id
_entity.type
_entity.pdbx_description
1 polymer ?
#
loop_
_entity_poly.entity_id
_entity_poly.type
_entity_poly.pdbx_seq_one_letter_code
_entity_poly.pdbx_strand_id
1 'polypeptide(L)'
;MEKITDKVKSFEDACKHLGLNPNDLPVVYMLPEKDRKSIIAFYKLTIIIRALNEGWEPDWSNWDEWKYYNWFYVEKGGDQRSSGFRYYDTHCTATGTSTGSRLCFKNIELAKYAAEQFKELYREYLLIL
;
A
#
# COMPACT_ATOMS: atom_id res chain seq x y z
N MET A 1 -2.90 -0.16 -26.46
CA MET A 1 -2.41 0.85 -25.48
C MET A 1 -1.57 0.13 -24.45
N GLU A 2 -0.43 0.71 -24.10
CA GLU A 2 0.45 0.21 -23.03
C GLU A 2 -0.24 0.36 -21.67
N LYS A 3 -0.16 -0.66 -20.81
CA LYS A 3 -0.83 -0.64 -19.50
C LYS A 3 -0.06 0.25 -18.53
N ILE A 4 -0.74 0.84 -17.55
CA ILE A 4 -0.07 1.65 -16.52
C ILE A 4 0.98 0.85 -15.74
N THR A 5 0.76 -0.46 -15.56
CA THR A 5 1.70 -1.40 -14.93
C THR A 5 3.00 -1.63 -15.72
N ASP A 6 3.00 -1.31 -17.03
CA ASP A 6 4.20 -1.37 -17.85
C ASP A 6 5.06 -0.11 -17.68
N LYS A 7 4.42 1.00 -17.26
CA LYS A 7 5.05 2.32 -17.08
C LYS A 7 5.55 2.54 -15.66
N VAL A 8 4.80 2.10 -14.65
CA VAL A 8 5.08 2.38 -13.23
C VAL A 8 5.70 1.15 -12.57
N LYS A 9 7.03 0.97 -12.69
CA LYS A 9 7.77 -0.14 -12.10
C LYS A 9 8.53 0.23 -10.83
N SER A 10 8.69 1.53 -10.58
CA SER A 10 9.42 2.10 -9.44
C SER A 10 8.69 3.32 -8.90
N PHE A 11 9.15 3.82 -7.74
CA PHE A 11 8.66 5.08 -7.19
C PHE A 11 9.02 6.26 -8.09
N GLU A 12 10.20 6.21 -8.71
CA GLU A 12 10.71 7.22 -9.63
C GLU A 12 9.85 7.26 -10.90
N ASP A 13 9.44 6.11 -11.42
CA ASP A 13 8.50 6.03 -12.54
C ASP A 13 7.14 6.62 -12.18
N ALA A 14 6.62 6.34 -10.97
CA ALA A 14 5.38 6.93 -10.48
C ALA A 14 5.49 8.46 -10.37
N CYS A 15 6.60 8.97 -9.83
CA CYS A 15 6.88 10.40 -9.76
C CYS A 15 6.92 11.03 -11.15
N LYS A 16 7.66 10.42 -12.08
CA LYS A 16 7.74 10.87 -13.47
C LYS A 16 6.37 10.89 -14.15
N HIS A 17 5.56 9.86 -13.94
CA HIS A 17 4.21 9.77 -14.50
C HIS A 17 3.29 10.90 -13.98
N LEU A 18 3.45 11.28 -12.71
CA LEU A 18 2.67 12.34 -12.07
C LEU A 18 3.29 13.74 -12.17
N GLY A 19 4.47 13.88 -12.78
CA GLY A 19 5.21 15.16 -12.84
C GLY A 19 5.78 15.62 -11.49
N LEU A 20 6.07 14.70 -10.58
CA LEU A 20 6.64 14.95 -9.26
C LEU A 20 8.16 14.74 -9.26
N ASN A 21 8.87 15.41 -8.35
CA ASN A 21 10.29 15.18 -8.13
C ASN A 21 10.48 14.02 -7.12
N PRO A 22 11.18 12.93 -7.48
CA PRO A 22 11.39 11.80 -6.57
C PRO A 22 12.23 12.15 -5.33
N ASN A 23 12.94 13.27 -5.33
CA ASN A 23 13.71 13.73 -4.16
C ASN A 23 12.86 14.49 -3.13
N ASP A 24 11.62 14.86 -3.46
CA ASP A 24 10.71 15.57 -2.56
C ASP A 24 10.04 14.58 -1.61
N LEU A 25 10.85 13.98 -0.74
CA LEU A 25 10.42 13.06 0.31
C LEU A 25 9.99 13.82 1.58
N PRO A 26 9.12 13.24 2.42
CA PRO A 26 8.73 13.83 3.68
C PRO A 26 9.96 14.04 4.59
N VAL A 27 9.98 15.18 5.27
CA VAL A 27 11.00 15.51 6.27
C VAL A 27 10.72 14.71 7.55
N VAL A 28 11.57 13.73 7.87
CA VAL A 28 11.35 12.81 9.00
C VAL A 28 12.44 12.85 10.08
N TYR A 29 13.43 13.74 9.98
CA TYR A 29 14.58 13.75 10.91
C TYR A 29 14.21 14.07 12.37
N MET A 30 13.05 14.70 12.60
CA MET A 30 12.54 15.00 13.94
C MET A 30 11.83 13.80 14.61
N LEU A 31 11.64 12.70 13.87
CA LEU A 31 10.96 11.51 14.36
C LEU A 31 11.96 10.48 14.90
N PRO A 32 11.54 9.56 15.78
CA PRO A 32 12.37 8.42 16.18
C PRO A 32 12.85 7.64 14.96
N GLU A 33 14.12 7.24 14.95
CA GLU A 33 14.74 6.56 13.80
C GLU A 33 13.94 5.33 13.33
N LYS A 34 13.37 4.60 14.30
CA LYS A 34 12.53 3.42 14.10
C LYS A 34 11.26 3.68 13.27
N ASP A 35 10.74 4.92 13.29
CA ASP A 35 9.48 5.28 12.61
C ASP A 35 9.71 5.95 11.25
N ARG A 36 10.93 6.45 10.99
CA ARG A 36 11.24 7.22 9.76
C ARG A 36 11.01 6.39 8.50
N LYS A 37 11.41 5.12 8.54
CA LYS A 37 11.38 4.22 7.38
C LYS A 37 9.95 3.93 6.92
N SER A 38 9.04 3.65 7.87
CA SER A 38 7.64 3.34 7.56
C SER A 38 6.90 4.56 6.99
N ILE A 39 7.22 5.77 7.44
CA ILE A 39 6.62 7.01 6.93
C ILE A 39 7.06 7.30 5.50
N ILE A 40 8.36 7.14 5.20
CA ILE A 40 8.87 7.28 3.82
C ILE A 40 8.24 6.21 2.92
N ALA A 41 8.17 4.95 3.39
CA ALA A 41 7.57 3.86 2.63
C ALA A 41 6.07 4.12 2.35
N PHE A 42 5.32 4.58 3.35
CA PHE A 42 3.93 4.97 3.19
C PHE A 42 3.76 6.07 2.15
N TYR A 43 4.56 7.13 2.23
CA TYR A 43 4.53 8.21 1.25
C TYR A 43 4.77 7.68 -0.18
N LYS A 44 5.83 6.89 -0.38
CA LYS A 44 6.13 6.29 -1.69
C LYS A 44 4.98 5.45 -2.21
N LEU A 45 4.38 4.60 -1.37
CA LEU A 45 3.20 3.80 -1.73
C LEU A 45 2.02 4.69 -2.16
N THR A 46 1.75 5.79 -1.46
CA THR A 46 0.65 6.70 -1.86
C THR A 46 0.86 7.31 -3.25
N ILE A 47 2.11 7.67 -3.60
CA ILE A 47 2.46 8.21 -4.92
C ILE A 47 2.32 7.14 -6.01
N ILE A 48 2.83 5.94 -5.75
CA ILE A 48 2.70 4.79 -6.65
C ILE A 48 1.22 4.49 -6.93
N ILE A 49 0.39 4.42 -5.89
CA ILE A 49 -1.02 4.07 -6.04
C ILE A 49 -1.79 5.15 -6.78
N ARG A 50 -1.49 6.44 -6.53
CA ARG A 50 -2.05 7.54 -7.33
C ARG A 50 -1.70 7.41 -8.81
N ALA A 51 -0.46 7.06 -9.13
CA ALA A 51 -0.03 6.83 -10.51
C ALA A 51 -0.76 5.63 -11.13
N LEU A 52 -0.86 4.50 -10.41
CA LEU A 52 -1.55 3.30 -10.86
C LEU A 52 -3.06 3.51 -11.06
N ASN A 53 -3.69 4.32 -10.22
CA ASN A 53 -5.13 4.62 -10.32
C ASN A 53 -5.47 5.58 -11.47
N GLU A 54 -4.49 6.29 -12.04
CA GLU A 54 -4.67 7.21 -13.17
C GLU A 54 -5.78 8.24 -12.92
N GLY A 55 -5.76 8.86 -11.73
CA GLY A 55 -6.73 9.89 -11.34
C GLY A 55 -8.06 9.36 -10.78
N TRP A 56 -8.25 8.04 -10.71
CA TRP A 56 -9.37 7.49 -9.94
C TRP A 56 -9.18 7.77 -8.44
N GLU A 57 -10.24 8.24 -7.80
CA GLU A 57 -10.37 8.37 -6.35
C GLU A 57 -11.64 7.64 -5.89
N PRO A 58 -11.61 6.93 -4.75
CA PRO A 58 -12.77 6.19 -4.27
C PRO A 58 -13.94 7.13 -3.90
N ASP A 59 -15.13 6.83 -4.40
CA ASP A 59 -16.37 7.47 -3.97
C ASP A 59 -16.95 6.72 -2.75
N TRP A 60 -16.73 7.31 -1.57
CA TRP A 60 -17.21 6.73 -0.31
C TRP A 60 -18.72 6.87 -0.10
N SER A 61 -19.42 7.65 -0.93
CA SER A 61 -20.88 7.71 -0.92
C SER A 61 -21.52 6.59 -1.76
N ASN A 62 -20.75 5.99 -2.67
CA ASN A 62 -21.19 4.89 -3.52
C ASN A 62 -20.88 3.52 -2.88
N TRP A 63 -21.94 2.86 -2.43
CA TRP A 63 -21.90 1.53 -1.82
C TRP A 63 -21.68 0.40 -2.82
N ASP A 64 -21.97 0.64 -4.10
CA ASP A 64 -21.82 -0.34 -5.18
C ASP A 64 -20.44 -0.30 -5.86
N GLU A 65 -19.64 0.74 -5.58
CA GLU A 65 -18.28 0.84 -6.09
C GLU A 65 -17.31 -0.03 -5.28
N TRP A 66 -16.79 -1.07 -5.96
CA TRP A 66 -15.73 -1.91 -5.44
C TRP A 66 -14.43 -1.14 -5.28
N LYS A 67 -13.84 -1.25 -4.07
CA LYS A 67 -12.56 -0.63 -3.71
C LYS A 67 -11.64 -1.73 -3.22
N TYR A 68 -10.52 -1.91 -3.90
CA TYR A 68 -9.60 -3.02 -3.63
C TYR A 68 -8.47 -2.55 -2.73
N TYR A 69 -8.07 -3.36 -1.76
CA TYR A 69 -6.95 -3.10 -0.87
C TYR A 69 -6.13 -4.37 -0.72
N ASN A 70 -4.83 -4.21 -0.46
CA ASN A 70 -3.96 -5.35 -0.21
C ASN A 70 -4.03 -5.77 1.25
N TRP A 71 -4.23 -7.08 1.47
CA TRP A 71 -4.07 -7.73 2.76
C TRP A 71 -2.92 -8.71 2.66
N PHE A 72 -1.94 -8.58 3.56
CA PHE A 72 -0.72 -9.38 3.53
C PHE A 72 -0.70 -10.38 4.67
N TYR A 73 -0.29 -11.61 4.36
CA TYR A 73 0.06 -12.62 5.35
C TYR A 73 1.58 -12.66 5.51
N VAL A 74 2.06 -12.51 6.75
CA VAL A 74 3.48 -12.66 7.07
C VAL A 74 3.73 -14.12 7.45
N GLU A 75 4.45 -14.83 6.59
CA GLU A 75 4.79 -16.23 6.82
C GLU A 75 5.76 -16.41 7.99
N LYS A 76 5.74 -17.60 8.58
CA LYS A 76 6.63 -17.98 9.68
C LYS A 76 8.08 -18.06 9.17
N GLY A 77 8.99 -17.27 9.76
CA GLY A 77 10.42 -17.26 9.46
C GLY A 77 11.31 -17.33 10.71
N GLY A 78 12.64 -17.29 10.52
CA GLY A 78 13.64 -17.43 11.59
C GLY A 78 13.51 -16.41 12.73
N ASP A 79 13.17 -15.16 12.41
CA ASP A 79 12.95 -14.08 13.37
C ASP A 79 11.46 -13.88 13.69
N GLN A 80 10.81 -14.94 14.16
CA GLN A 80 9.34 -15.03 14.31
C GLN A 80 8.69 -13.77 14.90
N ARG A 81 7.81 -13.14 14.11
CA ARG A 81 6.71 -12.33 14.62
C ARG A 81 5.44 -12.82 13.93
N SER A 82 4.52 -13.40 14.71
CA SER A 82 3.16 -13.69 14.23
C SER A 82 2.58 -12.41 13.62
N SER A 83 1.86 -12.49 12.50
CA SER A 83 0.86 -11.46 12.18
C SER A 83 -0.04 -11.37 13.43
N GLY A 84 0.02 -10.24 14.14
CA GLY A 84 -0.48 -10.11 15.52
C GLY A 84 -2.00 -10.25 15.68
N PHE A 85 -2.73 -10.58 14.61
CA PHE A 85 -4.17 -10.76 14.59
C PHE A 85 -4.53 -12.24 14.63
N ARG A 86 -4.41 -12.83 15.82
CA ARG A 86 -4.86 -14.20 16.12
C ARG A 86 -6.21 -14.09 16.81
N TYR A 87 -7.28 -14.55 16.15
CA TYR A 87 -8.57 -14.72 16.81
C TYR A 87 -8.53 -16.04 17.59
N TYR A 88 -8.77 -15.98 18.91
CA TYR A 88 -8.87 -17.17 19.77
C TYR A 88 -10.20 -17.90 19.55
N ASP A 89 -11.25 -17.17 19.19
CA ASP A 89 -12.58 -17.69 18.86
C ASP A 89 -13.26 -16.76 17.84
N THR A 90 -14.14 -17.31 17.01
CA THR A 90 -14.94 -16.59 16.00
C THR A 90 -16.38 -17.07 16.07
N HIS A 91 -17.25 -16.24 16.64
CA HIS A 91 -18.68 -16.55 16.82
C HIS A 91 -19.57 -16.09 15.65
N CYS A 92 -18.99 -15.39 14.67
CA CYS A 92 -19.68 -14.89 13.47
C CYS A 92 -18.84 -15.15 12.21
N THR A 93 -19.48 -15.56 11.12
CA THR A 93 -18.83 -15.72 9.80
C THR A 93 -18.51 -14.39 9.12
N ALA A 94 -19.12 -13.30 9.56
CA ALA A 94 -18.91 -11.96 9.02
C ALA A 94 -17.68 -11.31 9.69
N THR A 95 -16.62 -11.09 8.91
CA THR A 95 -15.44 -10.35 9.35
C THR A 95 -15.46 -8.95 8.73
N GLY A 96 -15.40 -7.92 9.59
CA GLY A 96 -15.25 -6.53 9.16
C GLY A 96 -13.78 -6.13 9.24
N THR A 97 -13.24 -5.56 8.16
CA THR A 97 -11.91 -4.95 8.17
C THR A 97 -12.01 -3.49 7.78
N SER A 98 -11.36 -2.62 8.56
CA SER A 98 -11.28 -1.19 8.29
C SER A 98 -9.99 -0.93 7.52
N THR A 99 -10.10 -0.43 6.29
CA THR A 99 -8.95 -0.24 5.40
C THR A 99 -8.73 1.25 5.13
N GLY A 100 -7.46 1.64 4.99
CA GLY A 100 -7.11 3.03 4.72
C GLY A 100 -7.38 3.41 3.27
N SER A 101 -8.13 4.50 3.05
CA SER A 101 -8.51 5.00 1.72
C SER A 101 -7.32 5.29 0.79
N ARG A 102 -6.17 5.69 1.37
CA ARG A 102 -4.97 6.13 0.63
C ARG A 102 -4.24 5.00 -0.10
N LEU A 103 -4.55 3.74 0.22
CA LEU A 103 -3.96 2.57 -0.43
C LEU A 103 -5.00 1.73 -1.20
N CYS A 104 -6.12 2.35 -1.60
CA CYS A 104 -7.15 1.70 -2.39
C CYS A 104 -6.86 1.74 -3.89
N PHE A 105 -7.32 0.71 -4.60
CA PHE A 105 -7.20 0.56 -6.05
C PHE A 105 -8.58 0.47 -6.70
N LYS A 106 -8.68 1.02 -7.92
CA LYS A 106 -9.89 0.97 -8.75
C LYS A 106 -10.28 -0.43 -9.23
N ASN A 107 -9.33 -1.37 -9.26
CA ASN A 107 -9.56 -2.75 -9.68
C ASN A 107 -8.58 -3.73 -9.03
N ILE A 108 -8.90 -5.02 -9.14
CA ILE A 108 -8.13 -6.10 -8.53
C ILE A 108 -6.78 -6.32 -9.22
N GLU A 109 -6.67 -6.05 -10.51
CA GLU A 109 -5.44 -6.22 -11.30
C GLU A 109 -4.34 -5.29 -10.78
N LEU A 110 -4.66 -4.03 -10.53
CA LEU A 110 -3.73 -3.04 -10.00
C LEU A 110 -3.35 -3.36 -8.55
N ALA A 111 -4.31 -3.80 -7.73
CA ALA A 111 -4.01 -4.23 -6.37
C ALA A 111 -3.02 -5.40 -6.35
N LYS A 112 -3.23 -6.43 -7.20
CA LYS A 112 -2.31 -7.57 -7.30
C LYS A 112 -0.94 -7.15 -7.82
N TYR A 113 -0.90 -6.33 -8.85
CA TYR A 113 0.35 -5.81 -9.40
C TYR A 113 1.15 -5.05 -8.33
N ALA A 114 0.50 -4.14 -7.60
CA ALA A 114 1.18 -3.34 -6.59
C ALA A 114 1.73 -4.18 -5.44
N ALA A 115 0.97 -5.20 -5.01
CA ALA A 115 1.39 -6.12 -3.95
C ALA A 115 2.70 -6.83 -4.27
N GLU A 116 2.84 -7.30 -5.51
CA GLU A 116 4.02 -8.04 -5.95
C GLU A 116 5.17 -7.10 -6.32
N GLN A 117 4.91 -6.07 -7.13
CA GLN A 117 5.94 -5.16 -7.62
C GLN A 117 6.59 -4.35 -6.51
N PHE A 118 5.82 -3.95 -5.49
CA PHE A 118 6.28 -3.06 -4.41
C PHE A 118 6.27 -3.75 -3.05
N LYS A 119 6.43 -5.07 -3.02
CA LYS A 119 6.39 -5.90 -1.81
C LYS A 119 7.33 -5.40 -0.70
N GLU A 120 8.54 -4.97 -1.05
CA GLU A 120 9.49 -4.45 -0.06
C GLU A 120 9.04 -3.12 0.55
N LEU A 121 8.42 -2.22 -0.23
CA LEU A 121 7.83 -1.00 0.33
C LEU A 121 6.67 -1.32 1.27
N TYR A 122 5.83 -2.30 0.92
CA TYR A 122 4.79 -2.78 1.83
C TYR A 122 5.38 -3.38 3.11
N ARG A 123 6.48 -4.15 3.01
CA ARG A 123 7.19 -4.70 4.17
C ARG A 123 7.70 -3.59 5.09
N GLU A 124 8.33 -2.57 4.54
CA GLU A 124 8.86 -1.41 5.29
C GLU A 124 7.76 -0.57 5.94
N TYR A 125 6.61 -0.46 5.28
CA TYR A 125 5.45 0.26 5.80
C TYR A 125 4.75 -0.52 6.93
N LEU A 126 4.49 -1.81 6.71
CA LEU A 126 3.64 -2.62 7.58
C LEU A 126 4.37 -3.22 8.78
N LEU A 127 5.68 -3.46 8.67
CA LEU A 127 6.45 -4.14 9.71
C LEU A 127 7.36 -3.20 10.47
N ILE A 128 7.41 -3.40 11.77
CA ILE A 128 8.43 -2.81 12.65
C ILE A 128 9.71 -3.63 12.47
N LEU A 129 10.59 -3.19 11.58
CA LEU A 129 11.89 -3.83 11.32
C LEU A 129 12.94 -3.36 12.33
#